data_AF-A0AAF0ZGZ5-F1
#
_entry.id   AF-A0AAF0ZGZ5-F1
#
_cell.length_a   1.000
_cell.length_b   1.000
_cell.length_c   1.000
_cell.angle_alpha   90.00
_cell.angle_beta   90.00
_cell.angle_gamma   90.00
#
_symmetry.space_group_name_H-M   'P 1'
#
loop_
_entity.id
_entity.type
_entity.pdbx_description
1 polymer ?
#
loop_
_entity_poly.entity_id
_entity_poly.type
_entity_poly.pdbx_seq_one_letter_code
_entity_poly.pdbx_strand_id
1 'polypeptide(L)' 'QASILIAKNSVYNEKKRHIRIRHSAVKQLLKLGVISLKYLWSERNLADPMTKGLTRKIILETSRGMGLKPID' A
#
# COMPACT_ATOMS: atom_id res chain seq x y z
N GLN A 1 -2.71 -8.03 -3.73
CA GLN A 1 -2.69 -7.85 -5.21
C GLN A 1 -4.04 -7.42 -5.78
N ALA A 2 -5.17 -7.96 -5.28
CA ALA A 2 -6.51 -7.62 -5.78
C ALA A 2 -6.82 -6.11 -5.83
N SER A 3 -6.38 -5.32 -4.86
CA SER A 3 -6.69 -3.88 -4.79
C SER A 3 -6.10 -3.07 -5.94
N ILE A 4 -4.90 -3.41 -6.45
CA ILE A 4 -4.29 -2.70 -7.58
C ILE A 4 -5.07 -3.01 -8.87
N LEU A 5 -5.45 -4.27 -9.08
CA LEU A 5 -6.28 -4.68 -10.21
C LEU A 5 -7.64 -3.99 -10.19
N ILE A 6 -8.27 -3.92 -9.02
CA ILE A 6 -9.56 -3.23 -8.82
C ILE A 6 -9.44 -1.73 -9.09
N ALA A 7 -8.38 -1.07 -8.64
CA ALA A 7 -8.16 0.35 -8.89
C ALA A 7 -7.97 0.67 -10.39
N LYS A 8 -7.35 -0.24 -11.15
CA LYS A 8 -7.18 -0.11 -12.60
C LYS A 8 -8.42 -0.50 -13.40
N ASN A 9 -9.32 -1.29 -12.82
CA ASN A 9 -10.52 -1.73 -13.52
C ASN A 9 -11.59 -0.62 -13.53
N SER A 10 -11.87 -0.08 -14.71
CA SER A 10 -12.88 0.96 -14.91
C SER A 10 -14.32 0.48 -14.69
N VAL A 11 -14.57 -0.83 -14.87
CA VAL A 11 -15.88 -1.51 -14.91
C VAL A 11 -16.20 -2.23 -13.59
N TYR A 12 -15.28 -2.28 -12.63
CA TYR A 12 -15.51 -2.95 -11.35
C TYR A 12 -16.62 -2.25 -10.56
N ASN A 13 -17.76 -2.94 -10.41
CA ASN A 13 -18.90 -2.46 -9.64
C ASN A 13 -18.80 -2.99 -8.20
N GLU A 14 -18.56 -2.09 -7.26
CA GLU A 14 -17.99 -2.40 -5.95
C GLU A 14 -19.01 -3.03 -4.99
N LYS A 15 -18.95 -4.35 -4.80
CA LYS A 15 -19.92 -5.10 -3.96
C LYS A 15 -19.60 -5.06 -2.45
N LYS A 16 -18.40 -4.63 -2.02
CA LYS A 16 -17.98 -4.59 -0.60
C LYS A 16 -17.80 -3.15 -0.10
N ARG A 17 -18.42 -2.82 1.04
CA ARG A 17 -18.42 -1.46 1.64
C ARG A 17 -17.02 -0.86 1.82
N HIS A 18 -16.07 -1.61 2.37
CA HIS A 18 -14.72 -1.09 2.65
C HIS A 18 -13.89 -0.83 1.39
N ILE A 19 -14.14 -1.59 0.32
CA ILE A 19 -13.52 -1.37 -0.99
C ILE A 19 -14.11 -0.10 -1.61
N ARG A 20 -15.44 0.02 -1.54
CA ARG A 20 -16.19 1.15 -2.12
C ARG A 20 -15.73 2.53 -1.66
N ILE A 21 -15.55 2.67 -0.34
CA ILE A 21 -15.14 3.95 0.25
C ILE A 21 -13.75 4.37 -0.25
N ARG A 22 -12.81 3.40 -0.33
CA ARG A 22 -11.40 3.70 -0.65
C ARG A 22 -11.15 3.81 -2.15
N HIS A 23 -11.87 3.05 -2.98
CA HIS A 23 -11.66 3.02 -4.43
C HIS A 23 -11.98 4.34 -5.10
N SER A 24 -13.09 5.00 -4.73
CA SER A 24 -13.47 6.27 -5.32
C SER A 24 -12.36 7.32 -5.19
N ALA A 25 -11.81 7.48 -3.98
CA ALA A 25 -10.71 8.41 -3.72
C ALA A 25 -9.43 8.03 -4.48
N VAL A 26 -9.02 6.76 -4.43
CA VAL A 26 -7.81 6.27 -5.14
C VAL A 26 -7.96 6.44 -6.66
N LYS A 27 -9.13 6.13 -7.23
CA LYS A 27 -9.42 6.29 -8.66
C LYS A 27 -9.37 7.75 -9.09
N GLN A 28 -9.90 8.68 -8.29
CA GLN A 28 -9.81 10.11 -8.55
C GLN A 28 -8.35 10.59 -8.53
N LEU A 29 -7.58 10.23 -7.50
CA LEU A 29 -6.17 10.60 -7.40
C LEU A 29 -5.32 10.04 -8.55
N LEU A 30 -5.62 8.83 -9.01
CA LEU A 30 -5.00 8.25 -10.21
C LEU A 30 -5.36 9.01 -11.48
N LYS A 31 -6.64 9.40 -11.65
CA LYS A 31 -7.08 10.21 -12.80
C LYS A 31 -6.43 11.58 -12.84
N LEU A 32 -6.23 12.20 -11.68
CA LEU A 32 -5.53 13.47 -11.53
C LEU A 32 -4.01 13.33 -11.66
N GLY A 33 -3.48 12.11 -11.76
CA GLY A 33 -2.04 11.85 -11.85
C GLY A 33 -1.26 12.12 -10.56
N VAL A 34 -1.94 12.38 -9.44
CA VAL A 34 -1.33 12.70 -8.14
C VAL A 34 -0.59 11.50 -7.56
N ILE A 35 -1.11 10.30 -7.79
CA ILE A 35 -0.51 9.05 -7.32
C ILE A 35 -0.29 8.08 -8.48
N SER A 36 0.72 7.23 -8.36
CA SER A 36 0.93 6.08 -9.25
C SER A 36 0.92 4.79 -8.44
N LEU A 37 0.48 3.69 -9.06
CA LEU A 37 0.41 2.38 -8.40
C LEU A 37 1.45 1.44 -8.99
N LYS A 38 2.39 1.00 -8.15
CA LYS A 38 3.36 -0.05 -8.46
C LYS A 38 3.23 -1.18 -7.45
N TYR A 39 3.22 -2.41 -7.94
CA TYR A 39 3.31 -3.58 -7.09
C TYR A 39 4.75 -3.79 -6.62
N LEU A 40 4.93 -4.05 -5.33
CA LEU A 40 6.19 -4.45 -4.73
C LEU A 40 6.04 -5.82 -4.09
N TRP A 41 7.10 -6.62 -4.16
CA TRP A 41 7.19 -7.87 -3.42
C TRP A 41 7.14 -7.59 -1.92
N SER A 42 6.53 -8.49 -1.13
CA SER A 42 6.33 -8.28 0.32
C SER A 42 7.64 -7.99 1.05
N GLU A 43 8.71 -8.69 0.69
CA GLU A 43 10.06 -8.51 1.24
C GLU A 43 10.63 -7.10 1.00
N ARG A 44 10.15 -6.41 -0.04
CA ARG A 44 10.56 -5.04 -0.39
C ARG A 44 9.55 -3.99 0.05
N ASN A 45 8.46 -4.38 0.72
CA ASN A 45 7.45 -3.43 1.18
C ASN A 45 7.90 -2.81 2.50
N LEU A 46 8.38 -1.58 2.43
CA LEU A 46 8.84 -0.86 3.63
C LEU A 46 7.75 -0.74 4.68
N ALA A 47 6.47 -0.61 4.30
CA ALA A 47 5.37 -0.40 5.25
C ALA A 47 4.86 -1.68 5.95
N ASP A 48 5.31 -2.88 5.54
CA ASP A 48 4.89 -4.15 6.15
C ASP A 48 5.10 -4.21 7.69
N PRO A 49 6.25 -3.78 8.25
CA PRO A 49 6.48 -3.65 9.70
C PRO A 49 5.40 -2.90 10.47
N MET A 50 4.72 -1.94 9.83
CA MET A 50 3.68 -1.13 10.48
C MET A 50 2.33 -1.84 10.55
N THR A 51 2.17 -2.95 9.84
CA THR A 51 0.89 -3.68 9.70
C THR A 51 0.99 -5.14 10.12
N LYS A 52 2.21 -5.64 10.36
CA LYS A 52 2.51 -7.04 10.67
C LYS A 52 3.48 -7.13 11.85
N GLY A 53 3.37 -8.20 12.63
CA GLY A 53 4.36 -8.54 13.67
C GLY A 53 5.60 -9.20 13.07
N LEU A 54 6.50 -8.42 12.46
CA LEU A 54 7.75 -8.90 11.88
C LEU A 54 8.88 -8.97 12.93
N THR A 55 9.93 -9.74 12.62
CA THR A 55 11.14 -9.81 13.46
C THR A 55 11.82 -8.45 13.55
N ARG A 56 12.37 -8.11 14.72
CA ARG A 56 13.06 -6.83 14.98
C ARG A 56 14.13 -6.48 13.94
N LYS A 57 14.86 -7.47 13.42
CA LYS A 57 15.86 -7.26 12.37
C LYS A 57 15.26 -6.63 11.11
N ILE A 58 14.11 -7.14 10.65
CA ILE A 58 13.43 -6.62 9.46
C ILE A 58 12.92 -5.21 9.73
N ILE A 59 12.39 -4.96 10.93
CA ILE A 59 11.94 -3.63 11.35
C ILE A 59 13.10 -2.62 11.37
N LEU A 60 14.28 -3.04 11.82
CA LEU A 60 15.48 -2.21 11.84
C LEU A 60 15.95 -1.84 10.41
N GLU A 61 15.98 -2.81 9.51
CA GLU A 61 16.39 -2.58 8.11
C GLU A 61 15.39 -1.67 7.38
N THR A 62 14.09 -1.93 7.53
CA THR A 62 13.03 -1.13 6.91
C THR A 62 12.92 0.28 7.50
N SER A 63 13.09 0.46 8.82
CA SER A 63 13.08 1.78 9.46
C SER A 63 14.21 2.68 8.96
N ARG A 64 15.41 2.14 8.77
CA ARG A 64 16.52 2.85 8.10
C ARG A 64 16.16 3.21 6.66
N GLY A 65 15.55 2.29 5.91
CA GLY A 65 15.07 2.55 4.55
C GLY A 65 14.00 3.64 4.46
N MET A 66 13.26 3.90 5.54
CA MET A 66 12.31 5.01 5.65
C MET A 66 12.94 6.33 6.12
N GLY A 67 14.21 6.31 6.57
CA GLY A 67 14.83 7.46 7.23
C GLY A 67 14.39 7.70 8.67
N LEU A 68 13.79 6.68 9.31
CA LEU A 68 13.43 6.74 10.73
C LEU A 68 14.63 6.45 11.60
N LYS A 69 14.70 7.08 12.78
CA LYS A 69 15.69 6.73 13.79
C LYS A 69 15.39 5.30 14.28
N PRO A 70 16.34 4.36 14.16
CA PRO A 70 16.13 3.02 14.69
C PRO A 70 15.96 3.07 16.21
N ILE A 71 15.07 2.23 16.72
CA ILE A 71 14.88 2.06 18.16
C ILE A 71 16.03 1.16 18.63
N ASP A 72 16.98 1.78 19.33
CA ASP A 72 18.06 1.08 20.04
C ASP A 72 17.53 0.39 21.30
#